data_AF-I7AUC8-F1
#
_entry.id   AF-I7AUC8-F1
#
_cell.length_a   1.000
_cell.length_b   1.000
_cell.length_c   1.000
_cell.angle_alpha   90.00
_cell.angle_beta   90.00
_cell.angle_gamma   90.00
#
_symmetry.space_group_name_H-M   'P 1'
#
loop_
_entity.id
_entity.type
_entity.pdbx_description
1 polymer ?
#
loop_
_entity_poly.entity_id
_entity_poly.type
_entity_poly.pdbx_seq_one_letter_code
_entity_poly.pdbx_strand_id
1 'polypeptide(L)'
;MVYFRSKNFGIADSSRESFDTVYEQEGPITSLCCCKDGIVVGCKNRAVVIKKGENKKKKIVKFDRDISAIDAWEDLTAYGDEGGEIKVVGRMRTIVRHYQEHEARVNEIKINEDMLISCSDDMKIKIFELSRAESVATIAENTDYVKSIDVGDGMIFSGSYDGFINGYSLSTFKRVFEHNTKRRVSKVRILGGGRVAFASGNEVCVIDVENGGKEIGKAFHIKEVTSMVFYAGRLYTVSLDANVRVFTTDLRMISKIGVQGGILSISIFDDVLCLGLEDREVLELAKEQEKKDVMELRYRGNELEDEAKIDVVPNPLVKFSFLERRLNAFEYKKSMIHAMEKRDIQKVFAVMNYIHEKQKFEHALQDLNRREVERILDVIIEFFTVRELVPVFSECIETILSLYERDIRDDSMLSRKIEVLGAAIDDELYFQEENLRSIAFLECFRG
;
A
#
# COMPACT_ATOMS: atom_id res chain seq x y z
N MET A 1 12.28 19.30 27.34
CA MET A 1 12.32 17.87 27.69
C MET A 1 12.03 17.07 26.44
N VAL A 2 13.01 16.28 25.96
CA VAL A 2 12.77 15.34 24.85
C VAL A 2 12.17 14.09 25.48
N TYR A 3 10.85 13.94 25.34
CA TYR A 3 10.14 12.76 25.83
C TYR A 3 10.52 11.55 24.97
N PHE A 4 10.95 10.47 25.61
CA PHE A 4 11.16 9.20 24.92
C PHE A 4 9.82 8.71 24.34
N ARG A 5 9.82 8.35 23.05
CA ARG A 5 8.72 7.69 22.36
C ARG A 5 9.26 6.53 21.57
N SER A 6 8.68 5.34 21.73
CA SER A 6 9.20 4.14 21.08
C SER A 6 9.19 4.22 19.54
N LYS A 7 8.29 5.04 18.97
CA LYS A 7 8.21 5.29 17.52
C LYS A 7 9.42 6.07 16.95
N ASN A 8 10.09 6.89 17.75
CA ASN A 8 11.22 7.69 17.29
C ASN A 8 12.54 6.90 17.25
N PHE A 9 12.58 5.77 17.97
CA PHE A 9 13.78 4.97 18.17
C PHE A 9 13.59 3.52 17.73
N GLY A 10 12.56 3.21 16.92
CA GLY A 10 12.33 1.87 16.39
C GLY A 10 13.20 1.57 15.17
N ILE A 11 13.54 0.31 14.95
CA ILE A 11 14.13 -0.15 13.68
C ILE A 11 13.07 0.02 12.59
N ALA A 12 13.46 0.53 11.42
CA ALA A 12 12.58 0.63 10.27
C ALA A 12 12.16 -0.77 9.82
N ASP A 13 10.96 -1.19 10.23
CA ASP A 13 10.44 -2.52 9.96
C ASP A 13 9.94 -2.60 8.51
N SER A 14 10.78 -3.12 7.62
CA SER A 14 10.41 -3.39 6.22
C SER A 14 9.58 -4.67 6.04
N SER A 15 9.35 -5.42 7.12
CA SER A 15 8.74 -6.76 7.08
C SER A 15 7.23 -6.80 7.32
N ARG A 16 6.61 -5.67 7.69
CA ARG A 16 5.15 -5.61 7.74
C ARG A 16 4.61 -5.52 6.33
N GLU A 17 4.09 -6.66 5.84
CA GLU A 17 3.02 -6.65 4.84
C GLU A 17 1.95 -5.69 5.38
N SER A 18 1.93 -4.48 4.82
CA SER A 18 1.05 -3.39 5.26
C SER A 18 -0.36 -3.57 4.70
N PHE A 19 -0.68 -4.76 4.20
CA PHE A 19 -1.97 -5.09 3.64
C PHE A 19 -2.73 -5.96 4.61
N ASP A 20 -3.88 -5.46 5.05
CA ASP A 20 -4.84 -6.27 5.78
C ASP A 20 -5.79 -6.92 4.75
N THR A 21 -6.01 -8.23 4.88
CA THR A 21 -7.07 -8.90 4.12
C THR A 21 -8.41 -8.42 4.63
N VAL A 22 -9.07 -7.56 3.86
CA VAL A 22 -10.39 -7.01 4.20
C VAL A 22 -11.47 -8.03 3.89
N TYR A 23 -11.26 -8.87 2.86
CA TYR A 23 -12.31 -9.76 2.41
C TYR A 23 -11.80 -10.95 1.60
N GLU A 24 -12.35 -12.13 1.89
CA GLU A 24 -12.14 -13.38 1.14
C GLU A 24 -13.48 -13.81 0.52
N GLN A 25 -13.46 -14.17 -0.77
CA GLN A 25 -14.68 -14.35 -1.56
C GLN A 25 -14.74 -15.70 -2.30
N GLU A 26 -15.95 -16.12 -2.72
CA GLU A 26 -16.17 -17.45 -3.32
C GLU A 26 -15.72 -17.56 -4.79
N GLY A 27 -15.36 -16.44 -5.46
CA GLY A 27 -14.92 -16.42 -6.86
C GLY A 27 -13.87 -15.35 -7.14
N PRO A 28 -13.17 -15.43 -8.29
CA PRO A 28 -12.13 -14.48 -8.64
C PRO A 28 -12.71 -13.08 -8.85
N ILE A 29 -11.97 -12.06 -8.42
CA ILE A 29 -12.37 -10.66 -8.51
C ILE A 29 -12.06 -10.15 -9.92
N THR A 30 -13.09 -9.83 -10.70
CA THR A 30 -12.93 -9.39 -12.09
C THR A 30 -12.58 -7.90 -12.18
N SER A 31 -13.19 -7.09 -11.32
CA SER A 31 -12.96 -5.65 -11.25
C SER A 31 -13.25 -5.13 -9.85
N LEU A 32 -12.54 -4.08 -9.47
CA LEU A 32 -12.62 -3.45 -8.16
C LEU A 32 -12.55 -1.94 -8.32
N CYS A 33 -13.42 -1.24 -7.60
CA CYS A 33 -13.45 0.23 -7.56
C CYS A 33 -13.73 0.69 -6.13
N CYS A 34 -13.09 1.76 -5.67
CA CYS A 34 -13.34 2.32 -4.35
C CYS A 34 -14.22 3.57 -4.43
N CYS A 35 -15.19 3.67 -3.51
CA CYS A 35 -16.16 4.75 -3.42
C CYS A 35 -16.13 5.42 -2.04
N LYS A 36 -16.81 6.57 -1.92
CA LYS A 36 -17.09 7.24 -0.62
C LYS A 36 -17.73 6.29 0.40
N ASP A 37 -18.60 5.40 -0.04
CA ASP A 37 -19.31 4.43 0.81
C ASP A 37 -18.56 3.13 1.09
N GLY A 38 -17.37 2.89 0.49
CA GLY A 38 -16.58 1.67 0.67
C GLY A 38 -16.02 1.08 -0.63
N ILE A 39 -15.53 -0.15 -0.56
CA ILE A 39 -14.94 -0.87 -1.70
C ILE A 39 -16.06 -1.61 -2.46
N VAL A 40 -16.20 -1.33 -3.75
CA VAL A 40 -17.11 -2.03 -4.67
C VAL A 40 -16.35 -3.12 -5.40
N VAL A 41 -16.85 -4.35 -5.30
CA VAL A 41 -16.24 -5.52 -5.89
C VAL A 41 -17.22 -6.19 -6.84
N GLY A 42 -16.78 -6.44 -8.07
CA GLY A 42 -17.51 -7.19 -9.09
C GLY A 42 -17.18 -8.68 -9.02
N CYS A 43 -18.21 -9.51 -8.92
CA CYS A 43 -18.03 -10.96 -8.85
C CYS A 43 -19.11 -11.69 -9.65
N LYS A 44 -18.71 -12.57 -10.58
CA LYS A 44 -19.53 -13.61 -11.23
C LYS A 44 -21.07 -13.40 -11.15
N ASN A 45 -21.67 -12.33 -11.67
CA ASN A 45 -23.11 -11.97 -11.64
C ASN A 45 -23.62 -11.03 -10.54
N ARG A 46 -22.79 -10.55 -9.61
CA ARG A 46 -23.20 -9.67 -8.49
C ARG A 46 -22.16 -8.61 -8.18
N ALA A 47 -22.65 -7.40 -7.95
CA ALA A 47 -21.87 -6.32 -7.37
C ALA A 47 -22.06 -6.33 -5.84
N VAL A 48 -20.96 -6.37 -5.11
CA VAL A 48 -20.94 -6.31 -3.64
C VAL A 48 -20.23 -5.03 -3.22
N VAL A 49 -20.84 -4.28 -2.31
CA VAL A 49 -20.16 -3.15 -1.67
C VAL A 49 -19.82 -3.52 -0.24
N ILE A 50 -18.55 -3.36 0.06
CA ILE A 50 -17.91 -3.58 1.34
C ILE A 50 -17.74 -2.19 1.97
N LYS A 51 -18.59 -1.86 2.93
CA LYS A 51 -18.53 -0.57 3.61
C LYS A 51 -17.37 -0.56 4.63
N LYS A 52 -16.58 0.51 4.64
CA LYS A 52 -15.50 0.71 5.64
C LYS A 52 -16.09 0.60 7.05
N GLY A 53 -15.55 -0.32 7.86
CA GLY A 53 -15.89 -0.49 9.28
C GLY A 53 -17.06 -1.44 9.60
N GLU A 54 -17.75 -2.02 8.62
CA GLU A 54 -18.76 -3.06 8.86
C GLU A 54 -18.46 -4.33 8.04
N ASN A 55 -18.24 -5.47 8.70
CA ASN A 55 -18.19 -6.81 8.07
C ASN A 55 -19.52 -7.24 7.39
N LYS A 56 -20.48 -6.32 7.23
CA LYS A 56 -21.81 -6.63 6.70
C LYS A 56 -21.86 -6.40 5.19
N LYS A 57 -22.03 -7.53 4.49
CA LYS A 57 -22.33 -7.59 3.05
C LYS A 57 -23.63 -6.84 2.77
N LYS A 58 -23.60 -5.89 1.84
CA LYS A 58 -24.81 -5.30 1.29
C LYS A 58 -24.81 -5.48 -0.22
N LYS A 59 -25.69 -6.37 -0.69
CA LYS A 59 -25.93 -6.65 -2.11
C LYS A 59 -26.50 -5.40 -2.77
N ILE A 60 -26.00 -5.03 -3.94
CA ILE A 60 -26.51 -3.87 -4.68
C ILE A 60 -27.26 -4.31 -5.92
N VAL A 61 -26.59 -4.98 -6.87
CA VAL A 61 -27.20 -5.33 -8.16
C VAL A 61 -26.96 -6.79 -8.48
N LYS A 62 -28.01 -7.42 -9.00
CA LYS A 62 -27.93 -8.72 -9.66
C LYS A 62 -27.87 -8.49 -11.18
N PHE A 63 -26.89 -9.11 -11.81
CA PHE A 63 -26.78 -9.22 -13.26
C PHE A 63 -27.16 -10.63 -13.70
N ASP A 64 -27.49 -10.78 -14.97
CA ASP A 64 -27.74 -12.08 -15.59
C ASP A 64 -26.44 -12.75 -16.04
N ARG A 65 -25.40 -11.96 -16.31
CA ARG A 65 -24.04 -12.42 -16.63
C ARG A 65 -22.99 -11.74 -15.73
N ASP A 66 -21.74 -12.16 -15.91
CA ASP A 66 -20.63 -11.79 -15.03
C ASP A 66 -20.23 -10.32 -15.20
N ILE A 67 -20.09 -9.60 -14.08
CA ILE A 67 -19.67 -8.19 -14.12
C ILE A 67 -18.22 -8.12 -14.58
N SER A 68 -17.99 -7.37 -15.65
CA SER A 68 -16.69 -7.23 -16.30
C SER A 68 -16.02 -5.89 -15.99
N ALA A 69 -16.79 -4.82 -15.79
CA ALA A 69 -16.27 -3.48 -15.55
C ALA A 69 -17.05 -2.76 -14.44
N ILE A 70 -16.33 -2.00 -13.61
CA ILE A 70 -16.90 -1.18 -12.53
C ILE A 70 -16.14 0.14 -12.50
N ASP A 71 -16.88 1.23 -12.37
CA ASP A 71 -16.33 2.54 -12.08
C ASP A 71 -17.28 3.32 -11.19
N ALA A 72 -16.72 4.25 -10.43
CA ALA A 72 -17.48 5.03 -9.48
C ALA A 72 -17.04 6.47 -9.47
N TRP A 73 -18.02 7.36 -9.39
CA TRP A 73 -17.82 8.78 -9.29
C TRP A 73 -18.77 9.32 -8.24
N GLU A 74 -18.20 9.86 -7.16
CA GLU A 74 -18.93 10.34 -5.99
C GLU A 74 -19.94 9.33 -5.42
N ASP A 75 -21.23 9.57 -5.65
CA ASP A 75 -22.39 8.83 -5.15
C ASP A 75 -22.98 7.91 -6.24
N LEU A 76 -22.40 7.89 -7.45
CA LEU A 76 -22.80 7.08 -8.58
C LEU A 76 -21.81 5.93 -8.80
N THR A 77 -22.35 4.74 -9.06
CA THR A 77 -21.57 3.56 -9.43
C THR A 77 -22.13 2.97 -10.71
N ALA A 78 -21.27 2.75 -11.70
CA ALA A 78 -21.61 2.11 -12.95
C ALA A 78 -21.01 0.71 -13.01
N TYR A 79 -21.77 -0.20 -13.59
CA TYR A 79 -21.45 -1.60 -13.71
C TYR A 79 -21.71 -2.04 -15.15
N GLY A 80 -20.75 -2.75 -15.73
CA GLY A 80 -20.83 -3.35 -17.05
C GLY A 80 -20.77 -4.86 -16.97
N ASP A 81 -21.56 -5.51 -17.81
CA ASP A 81 -21.67 -6.96 -17.91
C ASP A 81 -20.94 -7.50 -19.17
N GLU A 82 -20.55 -8.77 -19.14
CA GLU A 82 -20.14 -9.56 -20.31
C GLU A 82 -21.21 -9.65 -21.40
N GLY A 83 -22.48 -9.40 -21.05
CA GLY A 83 -23.59 -9.33 -22.00
C GLY A 83 -23.76 -7.98 -22.72
N GLY A 84 -22.96 -6.96 -22.42
CA GLY A 84 -23.14 -5.62 -22.99
C GLY A 84 -24.16 -4.73 -22.24
N GLU A 85 -24.71 -5.23 -21.12
CA GLU A 85 -25.61 -4.47 -20.26
C GLU A 85 -24.81 -3.53 -19.35
N ILE A 86 -25.24 -2.27 -19.24
CA ILE A 86 -24.69 -1.28 -18.32
C ILE A 86 -25.79 -0.82 -17.37
N LYS A 87 -25.54 -0.90 -16.06
CA LYS A 87 -26.43 -0.36 -15.03
C LYS A 87 -25.71 0.71 -14.22
N VAL A 88 -26.36 1.86 -14.06
CA VAL A 88 -25.90 2.95 -13.20
C VAL A 88 -26.76 2.97 -11.95
N VAL A 89 -26.12 3.00 -10.79
CA VAL A 89 -26.75 2.91 -9.48
C VAL A 89 -26.32 4.10 -8.65
N GLY A 90 -27.31 4.77 -8.05
CA GLY A 90 -27.08 5.89 -7.14
C GLY A 90 -26.89 5.44 -5.69
N ARG A 91 -26.62 6.41 -4.81
CA ARG A 91 -26.38 6.21 -3.37
C ARG A 91 -27.40 5.34 -2.65
N MET A 92 -28.70 5.50 -2.98
CA MET A 92 -29.78 4.72 -2.38
C MET A 92 -29.89 3.30 -2.94
N ARG A 93 -28.94 2.88 -3.79
CA ARG A 93 -28.90 1.56 -4.45
C ARG A 93 -30.05 1.30 -5.41
N THR A 94 -30.69 2.38 -5.83
CA THR A 94 -31.68 2.36 -6.89
C THR A 94 -30.96 2.43 -8.22
N ILE A 95 -31.40 1.60 -9.16
CA ILE A 95 -30.95 1.68 -10.56
C ILE A 95 -31.47 3.02 -11.09
N VAL A 96 -30.55 3.93 -11.39
CA VAL A 96 -30.85 5.24 -11.97
C VAL A 96 -31.00 5.08 -13.48
N ARG A 97 -30.10 4.31 -14.10
CA ARG A 97 -30.11 4.04 -15.54
C ARG A 97 -29.77 2.60 -15.86
N HIS A 98 -30.32 2.15 -16.97
CA HIS A 98 -30.11 0.86 -17.58
C HIS A 98 -29.92 1.08 -19.08
N TYR A 99 -28.78 0.65 -19.61
CA TYR A 99 -28.44 0.74 -21.02
C TYR A 99 -28.13 -0.67 -21.53
N GLN A 100 -28.73 -1.04 -22.65
CA GLN A 100 -28.52 -2.32 -23.31
C GLN A 100 -28.27 -2.08 -24.80
N GLU A 101 -27.15 -1.42 -25.08
CA GLU A 101 -26.77 -1.05 -26.44
C GLU A 101 -25.52 -1.75 -26.96
N HIS A 102 -24.66 -2.27 -26.08
CA HIS A 102 -23.51 -3.05 -26.52
C HIS A 102 -23.94 -4.46 -26.88
N GLU A 103 -23.32 -5.01 -27.93
CA GLU A 103 -23.62 -6.36 -28.43
C GLU A 103 -22.72 -7.43 -27.79
N ALA A 104 -21.66 -7.00 -27.10
CA ALA A 104 -20.65 -7.85 -26.47
C ALA A 104 -20.18 -7.28 -25.13
N ARG A 105 -19.24 -7.98 -24.50
CA ARG A 105 -18.67 -7.67 -23.18
C ARG A 105 -18.18 -6.24 -23.06
N VAL A 106 -18.64 -5.54 -22.03
CA VAL A 106 -18.09 -4.22 -21.66
C VAL A 106 -16.74 -4.40 -20.97
N ASN A 107 -15.67 -3.84 -21.50
CA ASN A 107 -14.32 -4.02 -20.97
C ASN A 107 -13.95 -3.01 -19.90
N GLU A 108 -14.35 -1.75 -20.08
CA GLU A 108 -14.08 -0.67 -19.15
C GLU A 108 -15.19 0.38 -19.23
N ILE A 109 -15.48 1.01 -18.10
CA ILE A 109 -16.43 2.11 -17.97
C ILE A 109 -15.71 3.24 -17.24
N LYS A 110 -15.98 4.48 -17.64
CA LYS A 110 -15.56 5.68 -16.93
C LYS A 110 -16.72 6.63 -16.76
N ILE A 111 -16.95 7.07 -15.52
CA ILE A 111 -17.90 8.14 -15.22
C ILE A 111 -17.11 9.44 -15.07
N ASN A 112 -17.52 10.46 -15.81
CA ASN A 112 -17.01 11.82 -15.69
C ASN A 112 -18.20 12.77 -15.54
N GLU A 113 -18.46 13.21 -14.31
CA GLU A 113 -19.61 14.05 -13.95
C GLU A 113 -20.94 13.44 -14.44
N ASP A 114 -21.58 14.07 -15.43
CA ASP A 114 -22.87 13.64 -16.00
C ASP A 114 -22.72 12.70 -17.21
N MET A 115 -21.48 12.40 -17.63
CA MET A 115 -21.20 11.52 -18.76
C MET A 115 -20.67 10.16 -18.29
N LEU A 116 -21.13 9.11 -18.97
CA LEU A 116 -20.61 7.76 -18.84
C LEU A 116 -20.06 7.33 -20.19
N ILE A 117 -18.83 6.83 -20.20
CA ILE A 117 -18.15 6.36 -21.39
C ILE A 117 -17.81 4.89 -21.18
N SER A 118 -18.13 4.06 -22.15
CA SER A 118 -17.86 2.62 -22.11
C SER A 118 -17.18 2.13 -23.38
N CYS A 119 -16.35 1.11 -23.23
CA CYS A 119 -15.75 0.38 -24.33
C CYS A 119 -16.07 -1.11 -24.23
N SER A 120 -16.17 -1.77 -25.38
CA SER A 120 -16.62 -3.17 -25.48
C SER A 120 -15.82 -3.97 -26.51
N ASP A 121 -15.92 -5.29 -26.41
CA ASP A 121 -15.44 -6.23 -27.42
C ASP A 121 -16.27 -6.13 -28.73
N ASP A 122 -17.35 -5.34 -28.79
CA ASP A 122 -18.08 -5.03 -30.03
C ASP A 122 -17.36 -3.99 -30.93
N MET A 123 -16.12 -3.63 -30.59
CA MET A 123 -15.25 -2.67 -31.27
C MET A 123 -15.75 -1.22 -31.19
N LYS A 124 -16.83 -0.96 -30.45
CA LYS A 124 -17.44 0.37 -30.33
C LYS A 124 -17.13 0.99 -28.97
N ILE A 125 -17.04 2.31 -28.98
CA ILE A 125 -17.05 3.14 -27.78
C ILE A 125 -18.40 3.84 -27.75
N LYS A 126 -19.12 3.75 -26.64
CA LYS A 126 -20.40 4.43 -26.45
C LYS A 126 -20.29 5.47 -25.36
N ILE A 127 -20.96 6.60 -25.61
CA ILE A 127 -20.99 7.76 -24.72
C ILE A 127 -22.43 8.01 -24.36
N PHE A 128 -22.71 8.03 -23.06
CA PHE A 128 -24.02 8.20 -22.49
C PHE A 128 -24.03 9.46 -21.64
N GLU A 129 -25.11 10.22 -21.72
CA GLU A 129 -25.40 11.30 -20.80
C GLU A 129 -26.41 10.77 -19.79
N LEU A 130 -26.15 10.89 -18.49
CA LEU A 130 -26.99 10.31 -17.43
C LEU A 130 -28.41 10.94 -17.40
N SER A 131 -28.59 12.11 -18.00
CA SER A 131 -29.89 12.74 -18.21
C SER A 131 -30.74 12.00 -19.27
N ARG A 132 -30.11 11.30 -20.21
CA ARG A 132 -30.76 10.62 -21.34
C ARG A 132 -30.83 9.11 -21.15
N ALA A 133 -31.80 8.49 -21.83
CA ALA A 133 -32.00 7.03 -21.82
C ALA A 133 -31.20 6.29 -22.89
N GLU A 134 -30.72 7.00 -23.91
CA GLU A 134 -29.97 6.44 -25.05
C GLU A 134 -28.57 7.08 -25.12
N SER A 135 -27.64 6.41 -25.81
CA SER A 135 -26.31 6.95 -26.06
C SER A 135 -26.36 8.25 -26.87
N VAL A 136 -25.54 9.22 -26.47
CA VAL A 136 -25.36 10.49 -27.18
C VAL A 136 -24.52 10.28 -28.43
N ALA A 137 -23.50 9.43 -28.32
CA ALA A 137 -22.59 9.14 -29.41
C ALA A 137 -22.13 7.68 -29.37
N THR A 138 -21.94 7.11 -30.56
CA THR A 138 -21.28 5.82 -30.76
C THR A 138 -20.11 6.03 -31.72
N ILE A 139 -18.90 5.70 -31.27
CA ILE A 139 -17.68 5.75 -32.06
C ILE A 139 -17.37 4.32 -32.51
N ALA A 140 -17.43 4.07 -33.81
CA ALA A 140 -17.26 2.76 -34.43
C ALA A 140 -16.10 2.75 -35.44
N GLU A 141 -15.03 3.47 -35.12
CA GLU A 141 -13.84 3.62 -35.99
C GLU A 141 -12.77 2.54 -35.74
N ASN A 142 -12.84 1.82 -34.61
CA ASN A 142 -11.84 0.82 -34.26
C ASN A 142 -12.05 -0.48 -35.05
N THR A 143 -10.95 -1.20 -35.29
CA THR A 143 -10.95 -2.40 -36.14
C THR A 143 -10.83 -3.71 -35.36
N ASP A 144 -10.57 -3.62 -34.05
CA ASP A 144 -10.48 -4.75 -33.14
C ASP A 144 -11.05 -4.35 -31.75
N TYR A 145 -10.99 -5.27 -30.79
CA TYR A 145 -11.56 -5.09 -29.45
C TYR A 145 -10.97 -3.90 -28.69
N VAL A 146 -11.85 -3.04 -28.19
CA VAL A 146 -11.45 -1.89 -27.36
C VAL A 146 -11.42 -2.33 -25.90
N LYS A 147 -10.22 -2.51 -25.34
CA LYS A 147 -10.06 -3.07 -23.98
C LYS A 147 -10.00 -2.03 -22.88
N SER A 148 -9.65 -0.79 -23.22
CA SER A 148 -9.45 0.24 -22.20
C SER A 148 -9.86 1.61 -22.67
N ILE A 149 -10.33 2.40 -21.71
CA ILE A 149 -10.69 3.79 -21.91
C ILE A 149 -10.31 4.60 -20.67
N ASP A 150 -9.92 5.86 -20.89
CA ASP A 150 -9.71 6.83 -19.83
C ASP A 150 -10.14 8.22 -20.27
N VAL A 151 -10.56 9.04 -19.30
CA VAL A 151 -11.21 10.34 -19.54
C VAL A 151 -10.58 11.36 -18.61
N GLY A 152 -10.14 12.48 -19.16
CA GLY A 152 -9.43 13.52 -18.41
C GLY A 152 -8.96 14.64 -19.34
N ASP A 153 -8.70 15.83 -18.78
CA ASP A 153 -8.21 17.00 -19.52
C ASP A 153 -9.05 17.37 -20.77
N GLY A 154 -10.36 17.09 -20.74
CA GLY A 154 -11.27 17.33 -21.87
C GLY A 154 -11.09 16.38 -23.05
N MET A 155 -10.35 15.29 -22.88
CA MET A 155 -10.11 14.25 -23.88
C MET A 155 -10.54 12.87 -23.38
N ILE A 156 -10.82 11.99 -24.34
CA ILE A 156 -11.08 10.56 -24.12
C ILE A 156 -9.98 9.81 -24.86
N PHE A 157 -9.25 8.94 -24.16
CA PHE A 157 -8.27 8.06 -24.79
C PHE A 157 -8.75 6.62 -24.71
N SER A 158 -8.67 5.91 -25.84
CA SER A 158 -9.00 4.49 -25.92
C SER A 158 -7.81 3.66 -26.38
N GLY A 159 -7.67 2.48 -25.78
CA GLY A 159 -6.70 1.46 -26.19
C GLY A 159 -7.40 0.24 -26.79
N SER A 160 -6.98 -0.13 -27.99
CA SER A 160 -7.53 -1.24 -28.75
C SER A 160 -6.47 -2.31 -29.06
N TYR A 161 -6.93 -3.53 -29.32
CA TYR A 161 -6.07 -4.65 -29.75
C TYR A 161 -5.60 -4.53 -31.20
N ASP A 162 -6.16 -3.61 -31.99
CA ASP A 162 -5.63 -3.22 -33.31
C ASP A 162 -4.25 -2.52 -33.20
N GLY A 163 -3.87 -2.14 -31.98
CA GLY A 163 -2.61 -1.51 -31.63
C GLY A 163 -2.59 0.00 -31.79
N PHE A 164 -3.77 0.61 -31.94
CA PHE A 164 -3.94 2.04 -31.95
C PHE A 164 -4.36 2.57 -30.58
N ILE A 165 -3.82 3.73 -30.25
CA ILE A 165 -4.32 4.60 -29.18
C ILE A 165 -4.98 5.79 -29.86
N ASN A 166 -6.30 5.88 -29.70
CA ASN A 166 -7.10 6.95 -30.28
C ASN A 166 -7.48 7.95 -29.18
N GLY A 167 -7.33 9.23 -29.47
CA GLY A 167 -7.75 10.34 -28.62
C GLY A 167 -8.90 11.12 -29.26
N TYR A 168 -9.98 11.29 -28.51
CA TYR A 168 -11.20 11.98 -28.93
C TYR A 168 -11.45 13.22 -28.07
N SER A 169 -11.97 14.28 -28.68
CA SER A 169 -12.37 15.48 -27.94
C SER A 169 -13.68 15.22 -27.19
N LEU A 170 -13.75 15.53 -25.89
CA LEU A 170 -14.95 15.30 -25.06
C LEU A 170 -16.15 16.18 -25.48
N SER A 171 -15.93 17.31 -26.14
CA SER A 171 -17.02 18.22 -26.56
C SER A 171 -17.62 17.88 -27.92
N THR A 172 -16.81 17.33 -28.84
CA THR A 172 -17.23 17.05 -30.22
C THR A 172 -17.30 15.57 -30.55
N PHE A 173 -16.71 14.72 -29.70
CA PHE A 173 -16.54 13.28 -29.90
C PHE A 173 -15.81 12.90 -31.19
N LYS A 174 -15.12 13.86 -31.82
CA LYS A 174 -14.29 13.63 -32.99
C LYS A 174 -12.89 13.19 -32.58
N ARG A 175 -12.29 12.33 -33.40
CA ARG A 175 -10.89 11.90 -33.23
C ARG A 175 -9.94 13.07 -33.51
N VAL A 176 -9.09 13.37 -32.54
CA VAL A 176 -8.09 14.44 -32.58
C VAL A 176 -6.67 13.86 -32.61
N PHE A 177 -6.48 12.66 -32.06
CA PHE A 177 -5.19 12.02 -31.94
C PHE A 177 -5.27 10.54 -32.32
N GLU A 178 -4.22 10.05 -32.97
CA GLU A 178 -4.04 8.65 -33.32
C GLU A 178 -2.55 8.31 -33.20
N HIS A 179 -2.24 7.24 -32.48
CA HIS A 179 -0.88 6.75 -32.34
C HIS A 179 -0.84 5.23 -32.54
N ASN A 180 0.01 4.79 -33.47
CA ASN A 180 0.19 3.37 -33.78
C ASN A 180 1.35 2.79 -32.97
N THR A 181 1.02 1.95 -32.00
CA THR A 181 2.00 1.27 -31.13
C THR A 181 2.54 -0.03 -31.74
N LYS A 182 1.93 -0.52 -32.84
CA LYS A 182 2.19 -1.81 -33.51
C LYS A 182 2.00 -3.04 -32.61
N ARG A 183 1.41 -2.87 -31.43
CA ARG A 183 1.27 -3.88 -30.39
C ARG A 183 -0.10 -3.76 -29.76
N ARG A 184 -0.64 -4.86 -29.23
CA ARG A 184 -1.97 -4.85 -28.61
C ARG A 184 -1.96 -3.99 -27.35
N VAL A 185 -2.88 -3.04 -27.23
CA VAL A 185 -2.99 -2.17 -26.06
C VAL A 185 -4.01 -2.77 -25.09
N SER A 186 -3.57 -3.17 -23.90
CA SER A 186 -4.44 -3.77 -22.87
C SER A 186 -5.06 -2.73 -21.94
N LYS A 187 -4.30 -1.71 -21.53
CA LYS A 187 -4.74 -0.64 -20.62
C LYS A 187 -4.20 0.73 -21.03
N VAL A 188 -4.97 1.79 -20.80
CA VAL A 188 -4.60 3.19 -21.06
C VAL A 188 -4.98 4.06 -19.86
N ARG A 189 -4.11 5.00 -19.47
CA ARG A 189 -4.34 5.99 -18.42
C ARG A 189 -3.73 7.35 -18.74
N ILE A 190 -4.45 8.41 -18.46
CA ILE A 190 -4.01 9.79 -18.59
C ILE A 190 -3.19 10.17 -17.35
N LEU A 191 -2.01 10.75 -17.56
CA LEU A 191 -1.10 11.18 -16.48
C LEU A 191 -1.16 12.70 -16.21
N GLY A 192 -1.97 13.42 -16.99
CA GLY A 192 -2.02 14.87 -16.98
C GLY A 192 -0.90 15.52 -17.80
N GLY A 193 -1.07 16.78 -18.17
CA GLY A 193 -0.05 17.56 -18.87
C GLY A 193 0.31 17.01 -20.26
N GLY A 194 -0.69 16.48 -20.97
CA GLY A 194 -0.52 15.95 -22.33
C GLY A 194 0.14 14.57 -22.39
N ARG A 195 0.28 13.86 -21.27
CA ARG A 195 0.93 12.53 -21.23
C ARG A 195 -0.07 11.41 -21.01
N VAL A 196 0.16 10.30 -21.69
CA VAL A 196 -0.68 9.09 -21.61
C VAL A 196 0.21 7.88 -21.39
N ALA A 197 -0.12 7.08 -20.38
CA ALA A 197 0.45 5.77 -20.12
C ALA A 197 -0.39 4.69 -20.81
N PHE A 198 0.26 3.69 -21.38
CA PHE A 198 -0.41 2.51 -21.89
C PHE A 198 0.37 1.24 -21.53
N ALA A 199 -0.37 0.13 -21.40
CA ALA A 199 0.19 -1.19 -21.21
C ALA A 199 -0.03 -2.05 -22.45
N SER A 200 0.98 -2.84 -22.78
CA SER A 200 0.98 -3.82 -23.86
C SER A 200 1.59 -5.11 -23.34
N GLY A 201 0.75 -6.04 -22.87
CA GLY A 201 1.21 -7.27 -22.23
C GLY A 201 1.97 -6.95 -20.94
N ASN A 202 3.26 -7.27 -20.89
CA ASN A 202 4.13 -7.01 -19.73
C ASN A 202 4.84 -5.65 -19.78
N GLU A 203 4.68 -4.89 -20.86
CA GLU A 203 5.34 -3.59 -21.05
C GLU A 203 4.40 -2.43 -20.67
N VAL A 204 4.94 -1.41 -20.00
CA VAL A 204 4.29 -0.14 -19.73
C VAL A 204 5.08 0.96 -20.42
N CYS A 205 4.41 1.74 -21.26
CA CYS A 205 4.99 2.83 -22.02
C CYS A 205 4.26 4.13 -21.68
N VAL A 206 4.96 5.26 -21.73
CA VAL A 206 4.36 6.59 -21.63
C VAL A 206 4.68 7.37 -22.89
N ILE A 207 3.64 7.97 -23.47
CA ILE A 207 3.73 8.81 -24.66
C ILE A 207 3.33 10.24 -24.33
N ASP A 208 3.92 11.16 -25.09
CA ASP A 208 3.58 12.56 -25.11
C ASP A 208 2.65 12.85 -26.30
N VAL A 209 1.41 13.23 -26.00
CA VAL A 209 0.37 13.51 -27.00
C VAL A 209 0.66 14.80 -27.76
N GLU A 210 1.18 15.83 -27.10
CA GLU A 210 1.49 17.12 -27.71
C GLU A 210 2.63 16.97 -28.74
N ASN A 211 3.58 16.09 -28.43
CA ASN A 211 4.70 15.76 -29.32
C ASN A 211 4.40 14.61 -30.30
N GLY A 212 3.14 14.43 -30.70
CA GLY A 212 2.75 13.46 -31.74
C GLY A 212 2.86 11.99 -31.32
N GLY A 213 2.79 11.70 -30.02
CA GLY A 213 2.89 10.35 -29.47
C GLY A 213 4.33 9.87 -29.28
N LYS A 214 5.29 10.78 -29.09
CA LYS A 214 6.68 10.38 -28.82
C LYS A 214 6.76 9.60 -27.50
N GLU A 215 7.36 8.41 -27.54
CA GLU A 215 7.60 7.60 -26.34
C GLU A 215 8.63 8.30 -25.42
N ILE A 216 8.23 8.57 -24.18
CA ILE A 216 9.07 9.18 -23.13
C ILE A 216 9.91 8.10 -22.44
N GLY A 217 9.32 6.94 -22.16
CA GLY A 217 9.96 5.87 -21.41
C GLY A 217 9.23 4.54 -21.53
N LYS A 218 9.92 3.47 -21.09
CA LYS A 218 9.41 2.10 -21.05
C LYS A 218 9.80 1.41 -19.74
N ALA A 219 8.87 0.64 -19.19
CA ALA A 219 9.07 -0.21 -18.02
C ALA A 219 8.53 -1.62 -18.29
N PHE A 220 9.12 -2.63 -17.63
CA PHE A 220 8.85 -4.04 -17.92
C PHE A 220 8.48 -4.81 -16.66
N HIS A 221 7.32 -5.43 -16.64
CA HIS A 221 6.90 -6.43 -15.66
C HIS A 221 7.34 -7.85 -16.08
N ILE A 222 7.37 -8.78 -15.11
CA ILE A 222 7.75 -10.17 -15.39
C ILE A 222 6.60 -10.87 -16.12
N LYS A 223 5.36 -10.57 -15.71
CA LYS A 223 4.13 -11.06 -16.35
C LYS A 223 3.30 -9.88 -16.86
N GLU A 224 2.15 -10.20 -17.45
CA GLU A 224 1.21 -9.21 -17.98
C GLU A 224 0.74 -8.21 -16.91
N VAL A 225 0.62 -6.95 -17.33
CA VAL A 225 0.08 -5.84 -16.54
C VAL A 225 -1.44 -5.89 -16.65
N THR A 226 -2.10 -6.13 -15.53
CA THR A 226 -3.54 -6.35 -15.44
C THR A 226 -4.31 -5.04 -15.30
N SER A 227 -3.77 -4.10 -14.52
CA SER A 227 -4.41 -2.81 -14.28
C SER A 227 -3.42 -1.69 -14.00
N MET A 228 -3.86 -0.47 -14.26
CA MET A 228 -3.11 0.77 -14.05
C MET A 228 -4.03 1.85 -13.48
N VAL A 229 -3.50 2.64 -12.55
CA VAL A 229 -4.21 3.79 -11.93
C VAL A 229 -3.23 4.95 -11.77
N PHE A 230 -3.65 6.14 -12.18
CA PHE A 230 -2.91 7.37 -11.91
C PHE A 230 -3.53 8.08 -10.71
N TYR A 231 -2.72 8.37 -9.69
CA TYR A 231 -3.20 9.02 -8.47
C TYR A 231 -2.09 9.88 -7.86
N ALA A 232 -2.45 11.11 -7.45
CA ALA A 232 -1.55 12.06 -6.79
C ALA A 232 -0.18 12.25 -7.50
N GLY A 233 -0.18 12.34 -8.84
CA GLY A 233 1.03 12.54 -9.64
C GLY A 233 1.89 11.29 -9.84
N ARG A 234 1.39 10.11 -9.46
CA ARG A 234 2.10 8.82 -9.57
C ARG A 234 1.28 7.81 -10.33
N LEU A 235 1.96 6.99 -11.12
CA LEU A 235 1.37 5.89 -11.86
C LEU A 235 1.57 4.59 -11.08
N TYR A 236 0.48 3.95 -10.69
CA TYR A 236 0.45 2.65 -10.05
C TYR A 236 0.15 1.60 -11.11
N THR A 237 1.02 0.60 -11.19
CA THR A 237 0.93 -0.50 -12.15
C THR A 237 0.89 -1.80 -11.39
N VAL A 238 0.10 -2.73 -11.89
CA VAL A 238 -0.21 -3.98 -11.22
C VAL A 238 -0.15 -5.11 -12.22
N SER A 239 0.43 -6.24 -11.81
CA SER A 239 0.70 -7.37 -12.69
C SER A 239 0.38 -8.70 -12.02
N LEU A 240 0.18 -9.73 -12.86
CA LEU A 240 0.10 -11.13 -12.44
C LEU A 240 1.40 -11.64 -11.81
N ASP A 241 2.49 -10.86 -11.84
CA ASP A 241 3.75 -11.16 -11.16
C ASP A 241 3.72 -10.91 -9.65
N ALA A 242 2.53 -10.62 -9.10
CA ALA A 242 2.28 -10.33 -7.68
C ALA A 242 3.01 -9.06 -7.19
N ASN A 243 3.34 -8.13 -8.10
CA ASN A 243 3.94 -6.86 -7.72
C ASN A 243 3.07 -5.67 -8.12
N VAL A 244 2.97 -4.73 -7.19
CA VAL A 244 2.57 -3.35 -7.45
C VAL A 244 3.84 -2.53 -7.64
N ARG A 245 3.94 -1.79 -8.75
CA ARG A 245 5.02 -0.83 -8.96
C ARG A 245 4.48 0.57 -9.10
N VAL A 246 5.15 1.51 -8.44
CA VAL A 246 4.81 2.92 -8.45
C VAL A 246 5.86 3.66 -9.25
N PHE A 247 5.41 4.42 -10.25
CA PHE A 247 6.24 5.18 -11.16
C PHE A 247 5.94 6.68 -11.04
N THR A 248 6.95 7.49 -11.35
CA THR A 248 6.73 8.91 -11.68
C THR A 248 6.06 9.04 -13.06
N THR A 249 5.64 10.25 -13.41
CA THR A 249 5.16 10.60 -14.76
C THR A 249 6.19 10.36 -15.87
N ASP A 250 7.47 10.27 -15.53
CA ASP A 250 8.58 9.95 -16.45
C ASP A 250 8.94 8.44 -16.48
N LEU A 251 8.09 7.58 -15.90
CA LEU A 251 8.34 6.15 -15.74
C LEU A 251 9.59 5.78 -14.92
N ARG A 252 10.03 6.63 -13.98
CA ARG A 252 11.04 6.22 -13.00
C ARG A 252 10.38 5.45 -11.87
N MET A 253 10.85 4.24 -11.58
CA MET A 253 10.33 3.42 -10.49
C MET A 253 10.67 4.08 -9.15
N ILE A 254 9.65 4.36 -8.34
CA ILE A 254 9.77 4.92 -6.98
C ILE A 254 9.77 3.78 -5.96
N SER A 255 8.78 2.91 -6.05
CA SER A 255 8.62 1.79 -5.13
C SER A 255 8.10 0.55 -5.83
N LYS A 256 8.43 -0.60 -5.22
CA LYS A 256 7.94 -1.91 -5.60
C LYS A 256 7.42 -2.57 -4.33
N ILE A 257 6.19 -3.05 -4.40
CA ILE A 257 5.54 -3.75 -3.30
C ILE A 257 5.12 -5.13 -3.83
N GLY A 258 5.60 -6.19 -3.18
CA GLY A 258 5.22 -7.56 -3.48
C GLY A 258 4.06 -8.01 -2.59
N VAL A 259 3.16 -8.81 -3.14
CA VAL A 259 2.11 -9.52 -2.41
C VAL A 259 2.20 -11.02 -2.71
N GLN A 260 1.43 -11.85 -2.02
CA GLN A 260 1.55 -13.30 -2.12
C GLN A 260 0.87 -13.90 -3.37
N GLY A 261 -0.09 -13.19 -3.97
CA GLY A 261 -0.88 -13.67 -5.11
C GLY A 261 -0.83 -12.76 -6.35
N GLY A 262 -1.17 -13.32 -7.52
CA GLY A 262 -1.31 -12.55 -8.75
C GLY A 262 -2.41 -11.50 -8.60
N ILE A 263 -2.15 -10.26 -9.00
CA ILE A 263 -3.10 -9.16 -8.79
C ILE A 263 -3.87 -8.89 -10.09
N LEU A 264 -5.20 -8.89 -10.00
CA LEU A 264 -6.11 -8.69 -11.15
C LEU A 264 -6.57 -7.23 -11.28
N SER A 265 -6.79 -6.54 -10.16
CA SER A 265 -7.30 -5.17 -10.18
C SER A 265 -6.73 -4.35 -9.03
N ILE A 266 -6.70 -3.03 -9.24
CA ILE A 266 -6.23 -2.03 -8.29
C ILE A 266 -7.19 -0.86 -8.33
N SER A 267 -7.47 -0.30 -7.16
CA SER A 267 -8.11 1.01 -7.07
C SER A 267 -7.55 1.78 -5.88
N ILE A 268 -7.58 3.11 -5.99
CA ILE A 268 -7.12 4.01 -4.94
C ILE A 268 -8.22 5.01 -4.67
N PHE A 269 -8.58 5.17 -3.41
CA PHE A 269 -9.54 6.18 -2.98
C PHE A 269 -9.14 6.72 -1.61
N ASP A 270 -9.08 8.05 -1.48
CA ASP A 270 -8.74 8.74 -0.24
C ASP A 270 -7.42 8.21 0.39
N ASP A 271 -6.37 8.13 -0.45
CA ASP A 271 -5.04 7.59 -0.12
C ASP A 271 -5.01 6.12 0.37
N VAL A 272 -6.11 5.40 0.25
CA VAL A 272 -6.16 3.96 0.54
C VAL A 272 -6.03 3.18 -0.76
N LEU A 273 -5.01 2.34 -0.82
CA LEU A 273 -4.77 1.40 -1.91
C LEU A 273 -5.51 0.09 -1.66
N CYS A 274 -6.31 -0.35 -2.62
CA CYS A 274 -7.02 -1.63 -2.57
C CYS A 274 -6.61 -2.50 -3.77
N LEU A 275 -6.35 -3.78 -3.52
CA LEU A 275 -5.92 -4.77 -4.51
C LEU A 275 -6.91 -5.93 -4.54
N GLY A 276 -7.31 -6.35 -5.73
CA GLY A 276 -8.05 -7.60 -5.94
C GLY A 276 -7.12 -8.69 -6.46
N LEU A 277 -6.95 -9.76 -5.70
CA LEU A 277 -6.11 -10.90 -6.06
C LEU A 277 -6.88 -11.95 -6.86
N GLU A 278 -6.12 -12.78 -7.59
CA GLU A 278 -6.63 -14.00 -8.24
C GLU A 278 -7.15 -15.01 -7.20
N ASP A 279 -6.50 -15.05 -6.03
CA ASP A 279 -6.83 -15.91 -4.89
C ASP A 279 -8.10 -15.48 -4.14
N ARG A 280 -8.92 -14.61 -4.75
CA ARG A 280 -10.25 -14.17 -4.27
C ARG A 280 -10.21 -13.28 -3.02
N GLU A 281 -9.04 -12.84 -2.64
CA GLU A 281 -8.82 -11.91 -1.55
C GLU A 281 -8.80 -10.46 -2.05
N VAL A 282 -9.44 -9.58 -1.29
CA VAL A 282 -9.29 -8.13 -1.39
C VAL A 282 -8.36 -7.68 -0.27
N LEU A 283 -7.22 -7.13 -0.66
CA LEU A 283 -6.27 -6.52 0.25
C LEU A 283 -6.49 -5.01 0.29
N GLU A 284 -6.58 -4.44 1.48
CA GLU A 284 -6.53 -2.98 1.69
C GLU A 284 -5.21 -2.65 2.36
N LEU A 285 -4.52 -1.61 1.86
CA LEU A 285 -3.34 -1.09 2.53
C LEU A 285 -3.78 -0.48 3.85
N ALA A 286 -3.43 -1.16 4.93
CA ALA A 286 -3.72 -0.76 6.30
C ALA A 286 -3.12 0.64 6.53
N LYS A 287 -3.98 1.65 6.65
CA LYS A 287 -3.57 2.91 7.28
C LYS A 287 -3.20 2.55 8.71
N GLU A 288 -2.01 2.94 9.14
CA GLU A 288 -1.61 2.84 10.55
C GLU A 288 -2.65 3.60 11.38
N GLN A 289 -3.66 2.88 11.87
CA GLN A 289 -4.62 3.46 12.78
C GLN A 289 -3.86 3.66 14.09
N GLU A 290 -3.61 4.92 14.44
CA GLU A 290 -3.36 5.24 15.84
C GLU A 290 -4.58 4.72 16.61
N LYS A 291 -4.44 3.56 17.27
CA LYS A 291 -5.47 3.02 18.15
C LYS A 291 -5.74 4.08 19.20
N LYS A 292 -6.79 4.87 18.99
CA LYS A 292 -7.42 5.63 20.05
C LYS A 292 -8.15 4.59 20.88
N ASP A 293 -7.53 4.15 21.97
CA ASP A 293 -8.19 3.36 23.00
C ASP A 293 -9.32 4.23 23.59
N VAL A 294 -10.52 4.14 22.98
CA VAL A 294 -11.72 4.75 23.53
C VAL A 294 -12.15 3.88 24.69
N MET A 295 -11.83 4.32 25.90
CA MET A 295 -12.33 3.70 27.13
C MET A 295 -13.76 4.21 27.37
N GLU A 296 -14.76 3.34 27.19
CA GLU A 296 -16.12 3.63 27.65
C GLU A 296 -16.13 3.70 29.18
N LEU A 297 -16.26 4.92 29.72
CA LEU A 297 -16.54 5.12 31.14
C LEU A 297 -18.02 4.82 31.37
N ARG A 298 -18.33 3.60 31.85
CA ARG A 298 -19.65 3.31 32.43
C ARG A 298 -19.77 4.01 33.77
N TYR A 299 -20.46 5.15 33.79
CA TYR A 299 -20.98 5.72 35.03
C TYR A 299 -22.08 4.81 35.57
N ARG A 300 -21.88 4.27 36.77
CA ARG A 300 -22.98 3.77 37.61
C ARG A 300 -23.32 4.88 38.59
N GLY A 301 -24.38 5.61 38.31
CA GLY A 301 -24.98 6.59 39.19
C GLY A 301 -26.38 6.91 38.71
N ASN A 302 -27.38 6.55 39.51
CA ASN A 302 -28.79 6.81 39.27
C ASN A 302 -29.11 8.31 39.41
N GLU A 303 -30.15 8.70 38.67
CA GLU A 303 -30.98 9.91 38.79
C GLU A 303 -30.53 11.17 38.04
N LEU A 304 -31.39 11.53 37.07
CA LEU A 304 -31.54 12.75 36.27
C LEU A 304 -30.73 12.79 34.95
N GLU A 305 -31.42 12.33 33.90
CA GLU A 305 -31.11 12.60 32.50
C GLU A 305 -31.33 14.09 32.20
N ASP A 306 -30.24 14.84 32.09
CA ASP A 306 -30.14 15.97 31.18
C ASP A 306 -28.86 15.76 30.36
N GLU A 307 -29.02 15.30 29.12
CA GLU A 307 -27.91 15.13 28.17
C GLU A 307 -27.36 16.50 27.74
N ALA A 308 -26.55 17.11 28.59
CA ALA A 308 -25.61 18.13 28.13
C ALA A 308 -24.51 17.43 27.33
N LYS A 309 -24.55 17.52 25.99
CA LYS A 309 -23.39 17.27 25.13
C LYS A 309 -22.31 18.28 25.47
N ILE A 310 -21.49 17.94 26.46
CA ILE A 310 -20.23 18.63 26.69
C ILE A 310 -19.29 18.09 25.61
N ASP A 311 -18.91 18.96 24.68
CA ASP A 311 -17.76 18.70 23.82
C ASP A 311 -16.54 18.55 24.73
N VAL A 312 -16.21 17.30 25.05
CA VAL A 312 -14.96 16.97 25.72
C VAL A 312 -13.87 17.33 24.74
N VAL A 313 -13.28 18.52 24.91
CA VAL A 313 -12.01 18.88 24.28
C VAL A 313 -11.07 17.70 24.55
N PRO A 314 -10.65 16.95 23.51
CA PRO A 314 -9.85 15.75 23.74
C PRO A 314 -8.55 16.19 24.39
N ASN A 315 -8.37 15.81 25.65
CA ASN A 315 -7.15 16.07 26.38
C ASN A 315 -6.01 15.39 25.60
N PRO A 316 -5.02 16.11 25.04
CA PRO A 316 -3.99 15.54 24.17
C PRO A 316 -2.88 14.85 25.00
N LEU A 317 -3.22 14.37 26.20
CA LEU A 317 -2.33 13.56 27.02
C LEU A 317 -2.38 12.12 26.49
N VAL A 318 -1.70 11.89 25.37
CA VAL A 318 -1.37 10.55 24.89
C VAL A 318 -0.71 9.81 26.04
N LYS A 319 -1.34 8.73 26.51
CA LYS A 319 -0.82 7.94 27.63
C LYS A 319 0.49 7.30 27.19
N PHE A 320 1.59 7.71 27.81
CA PHE A 320 2.87 7.04 27.67
C PHE A 320 2.73 5.55 27.99
N SER A 321 3.31 4.70 27.14
CA SER A 321 3.50 3.26 27.39
C SER A 321 4.22 3.05 28.73
N PHE A 322 4.07 1.87 29.33
CA PHE A 322 4.71 1.55 30.61
C PHE A 322 6.22 1.83 30.60
N LEU A 323 6.90 1.53 29.49
CA LEU A 323 8.32 1.82 29.27
C LEU A 323 8.59 3.34 29.11
N GLU A 324 7.71 4.04 28.40
CA GLU A 324 7.85 5.49 28.17
C GLU A 324 7.66 6.30 29.45
N ARG A 325 6.73 5.88 30.33
CA ARG A 325 6.58 6.50 31.66
C ARG A 325 7.85 6.36 32.49
N ARG A 326 8.47 5.17 32.47
CA ARG A 326 9.67 4.89 33.27
C ARG A 326 10.92 5.59 32.74
N LEU A 327 11.12 5.60 31.42
CA LEU A 327 12.25 6.31 30.81
C LEU A 327 12.13 7.82 30.99
N ASN A 328 10.93 8.38 30.90
CA ASN A 328 10.69 9.80 31.21
C ASN A 328 10.80 10.11 32.71
N ALA A 329 10.64 9.11 33.59
CA ALA A 329 10.90 9.19 35.02
C ALA A 329 12.37 8.90 35.40
N PHE A 330 13.28 8.81 34.43
CA PHE A 330 14.71 8.53 34.61
C PHE A 330 15.01 7.15 35.25
N GLU A 331 14.06 6.20 35.22
CA GLU A 331 14.27 4.82 35.68
C GLU A 331 14.92 3.96 34.57
N TYR A 332 16.16 4.26 34.20
CA TYR A 332 16.86 3.58 33.09
C TYR A 332 17.06 2.07 33.33
N LYS A 333 17.57 1.69 34.51
CA LYS A 333 17.84 0.29 34.90
C LYS A 333 16.62 -0.61 34.77
N LYS A 334 15.49 -0.22 35.38
CA LYS A 334 14.24 -1.00 35.35
C LYS A 334 13.65 -1.10 33.95
N SER A 335 13.83 -0.06 33.13
CA SER A 335 13.35 -0.02 31.75
C SER A 335 14.16 -0.95 30.86
N MET A 336 15.49 -0.94 31.02
CA MET A 336 16.41 -1.81 30.29
C MET A 336 16.18 -3.29 30.63
N ILE A 337 16.10 -3.64 31.91
CA ILE A 337 15.82 -5.03 32.34
C ILE A 337 14.45 -5.50 31.80
N HIS A 338 13.42 -4.65 31.88
CA HIS A 338 12.08 -5.02 31.37
C HIS A 338 12.04 -5.21 29.85
N ALA A 339 12.82 -4.42 29.10
CA ALA A 339 12.95 -4.59 27.66
C ALA A 339 13.68 -5.90 27.32
N MET A 340 14.76 -6.22 28.05
CA MET A 340 15.54 -7.44 27.86
C MET A 340 14.79 -8.71 28.28
N GLU A 341 13.94 -8.64 29.31
CA GLU A 341 13.07 -9.77 29.70
C GLU A 341 12.06 -10.15 28.62
N LYS A 342 11.56 -9.16 27.88
CA LYS A 342 10.57 -9.40 26.80
C LYS A 342 11.20 -9.89 25.50
N ARG A 343 12.53 -9.79 25.35
CA ARG A 343 13.29 -10.13 24.12
C ARG A 343 12.68 -9.58 22.82
N ASP A 344 12.02 -8.43 22.91
CA ASP A 344 11.42 -7.76 21.75
C ASP A 344 12.44 -6.79 21.16
N ILE A 345 12.98 -7.13 19.99
CA ILE A 345 14.07 -6.42 19.30
C ILE A 345 13.76 -4.92 19.17
N GLN A 346 12.52 -4.57 18.80
CA GLN A 346 12.13 -3.18 18.60
C GLN A 346 12.15 -2.39 19.92
N LYS A 347 11.69 -3.02 21.01
CA LYS A 347 11.70 -2.38 22.34
C LYS A 347 13.12 -2.31 22.91
N VAL A 348 13.94 -3.35 22.71
CA VAL A 348 15.34 -3.37 23.15
C VAL A 348 16.12 -2.27 22.44
N PHE A 349 16.03 -2.20 21.11
CA PHE A 349 16.68 -1.15 20.32
C PHE A 349 16.22 0.24 20.75
N ALA A 350 14.91 0.46 20.90
CA ALA A 350 14.40 1.77 21.29
C ALA A 350 14.93 2.23 22.65
N VAL A 351 14.90 1.36 23.66
CA VAL A 351 15.38 1.67 25.02
C VAL A 351 16.89 1.88 25.04
N MET A 352 17.65 1.00 24.40
CA MET A 352 19.12 1.05 24.41
C MET A 352 19.66 2.24 23.61
N ASN A 353 19.08 2.53 22.44
CA ASN A 353 19.47 3.68 21.63
C ASN A 353 19.14 5.01 22.34
N TYR A 354 18.05 5.09 23.10
CA TYR A 354 17.77 6.27 23.92
C TYR A 354 18.79 6.45 25.05
N ILE A 355 19.24 5.37 25.68
CA ILE A 355 20.29 5.43 26.72
C ILE A 355 21.64 5.84 26.09
N HIS A 356 21.95 5.33 24.90
CA HIS A 356 23.11 5.68 24.08
C HIS A 356 23.16 7.18 23.75
N GLU A 357 22.09 7.73 23.17
CA GLU A 357 22.01 9.16 22.85
C GLU A 357 22.14 10.07 24.08
N LYS A 358 21.77 9.58 25.26
CA LYS A 358 21.90 10.33 26.51
C LYS A 358 23.23 10.12 27.22
N GLN A 359 24.08 9.20 26.74
CA GLN A 359 25.34 8.79 27.38
C GLN A 359 25.11 8.42 28.86
N LYS A 360 24.05 7.65 29.13
CA LYS A 360 23.64 7.24 30.49
C LYS A 360 23.81 5.75 30.75
N PHE A 361 24.66 5.06 29.98
CA PHE A 361 24.94 3.64 30.18
C PHE A 361 25.55 3.33 31.54
N GLU A 362 26.49 4.14 32.01
CA GLU A 362 27.08 3.98 33.35
C GLU A 362 26.02 3.96 34.45
N HIS A 363 25.07 4.90 34.40
CA HIS A 363 23.97 4.96 35.36
C HIS A 363 22.96 3.81 35.22
N ALA A 364 22.75 3.30 34.01
CA ALA A 364 21.83 2.20 33.76
C ALA A 364 22.41 0.84 34.19
N LEU A 365 23.74 0.69 34.08
CA LEU A 365 24.49 -0.55 34.34
C LEU A 365 25.10 -0.60 35.74
N GLN A 366 24.93 0.43 36.57
CA GLN A 366 25.40 0.44 37.95
C GLN A 366 24.57 -0.50 38.86
N ASP A 367 25.26 -1.14 39.80
CA ASP A 367 24.71 -2.03 40.84
C ASP A 367 23.86 -3.20 40.30
N LEU A 368 24.23 -3.77 39.15
CA LEU A 368 23.57 -4.95 38.59
C LEU A 368 23.99 -6.21 39.34
N ASN A 369 23.03 -7.13 39.48
CA ASN A 369 23.32 -8.45 39.99
C ASN A 369 24.02 -9.29 38.90
N ARG A 370 24.81 -10.30 39.29
CA ARG A 370 25.48 -11.22 38.33
C ARG A 370 24.53 -11.82 37.31
N ARG A 371 23.34 -12.24 37.74
CA ARG A 371 22.27 -12.77 36.86
C ARG A 371 21.70 -11.74 35.88
N GLU A 372 21.73 -10.45 36.24
CA GLU A 372 21.25 -9.37 35.36
C GLU A 372 22.29 -9.08 34.27
N VAL A 373 23.57 -9.02 34.63
CA VAL A 373 24.69 -8.94 33.68
C VAL A 373 24.65 -10.12 32.71
N GLU A 374 24.39 -11.32 33.22
CA GLU A 374 24.28 -12.54 32.43
C GLU A 374 23.18 -12.47 31.35
N ARG A 375 22.03 -11.87 31.69
CA ARG A 375 20.90 -11.67 30.76
C ARG A 375 21.19 -10.59 29.73
N ILE A 376 21.88 -9.52 30.13
CA ILE A 376 22.30 -8.47 29.21
C ILE A 376 23.24 -9.06 28.15
N LEU A 377 24.23 -9.85 28.58
CA LEU A 377 25.15 -10.53 27.67
C LEU A 377 24.44 -11.53 26.75
N ASP A 378 23.44 -12.28 27.23
CA ASP A 378 22.64 -13.17 26.37
C ASP A 378 21.93 -12.42 25.25
N VAL A 379 21.27 -11.30 25.57
CA VAL A 379 20.54 -10.49 24.59
C VAL A 379 21.52 -9.85 23.59
N ILE A 380 22.70 -9.43 24.05
CA ILE A 380 23.75 -8.90 23.18
C ILE A 380 24.22 -9.99 22.21
N ILE A 381 24.55 -11.20 22.71
CA ILE A 381 24.99 -12.31 21.86
C ILE A 381 23.89 -12.71 20.86
N GLU A 382 22.63 -12.73 21.28
CA GLU A 382 21.49 -13.08 20.41
C GLU A 382 21.27 -12.06 19.27
N PHE A 383 21.50 -10.77 19.53
CA PHE A 383 21.21 -9.69 18.57
C PHE A 383 22.44 -8.97 18.01
N PHE A 384 23.66 -9.46 18.26
CA PHE A 384 24.90 -8.81 17.81
C PHE A 384 25.01 -8.68 16.28
N THR A 385 24.35 -9.58 15.55
CA THR A 385 24.30 -9.62 14.09
C THR A 385 23.49 -8.47 13.47
N VAL A 386 22.72 -7.73 14.27
CA VAL A 386 21.92 -6.59 13.79
C VAL A 386 22.80 -5.34 13.72
N ARG A 387 23.13 -4.89 12.50
CA ARG A 387 24.06 -3.77 12.24
C ARG A 387 23.72 -2.49 12.98
N GLU A 388 22.44 -2.15 13.10
CA GLU A 388 21.97 -0.93 13.76
C GLU A 388 22.23 -0.94 15.28
N LEU A 389 22.33 -2.14 15.88
CA LEU A 389 22.55 -2.31 17.31
C LEU A 389 24.04 -2.35 17.70
N VAL A 390 24.93 -2.62 16.75
CA VAL A 390 26.38 -2.72 16.99
C VAL A 390 26.95 -1.52 17.74
N PRO A 391 26.75 -0.23 17.34
CA PRO A 391 27.35 0.89 18.08
C PRO A 391 26.84 1.01 19.52
N VAL A 392 25.56 0.68 19.72
CA VAL A 392 24.91 0.71 21.04
C VAL A 392 25.41 -0.43 21.92
N PHE A 393 25.59 -1.63 21.35
CA PHE A 393 26.14 -2.78 22.07
C PHE A 393 27.62 -2.64 22.38
N SER A 394 28.42 -2.03 21.49
CA SER A 394 29.85 -1.77 21.76
C SER A 394 30.03 -0.90 23.01
N GLU A 395 29.32 0.23 23.13
CA GLU A 395 29.41 1.09 24.32
C GLU A 395 28.90 0.35 25.59
N CYS A 396 27.85 -0.46 25.45
CA CYS A 396 27.34 -1.28 26.55
C CYS A 396 28.37 -2.32 27.02
N ILE A 397 29.05 -3.02 26.09
CA ILE A 397 30.09 -4.01 26.40
C ILE A 397 31.29 -3.33 27.07
N GLU A 398 31.76 -2.20 26.55
CA GLU A 398 32.86 -1.42 27.17
C GLU A 398 32.52 -1.01 28.61
N THR A 399 31.28 -0.56 28.82
CA THR A 399 30.80 -0.17 30.16
C THR A 399 30.69 -1.38 31.09
N ILE A 400 30.24 -2.55 30.61
CA ILE A 400 30.18 -3.78 31.42
C ILE A 400 31.58 -4.27 31.78
N LEU A 401 32.52 -4.27 30.82
CA LEU A 401 33.89 -4.71 31.04
C LEU A 401 34.60 -3.82 32.08
N SER A 402 34.38 -2.51 32.02
CA SER A 402 34.97 -1.56 32.99
C SER A 402 34.37 -1.66 34.39
N LEU A 403 33.05 -1.89 34.52
CA LEU A 403 32.38 -1.94 35.82
C LEU A 403 32.48 -3.31 36.52
N TYR A 404 32.47 -4.42 35.77
CA TYR A 404 32.36 -5.78 36.32
C TYR A 404 33.60 -6.65 36.09
N GLU A 405 34.78 -6.06 35.82
CA GLU A 405 36.03 -6.78 35.55
C GLU A 405 36.34 -7.86 36.61
N ARG A 406 36.14 -7.54 37.90
CA ARG A 406 36.40 -8.47 39.01
C ARG A 406 35.40 -9.63 39.04
N ASP A 407 34.12 -9.33 38.89
CA ASP A 407 33.06 -10.35 38.88
C ASP A 407 33.19 -11.30 37.68
N ILE A 408 33.65 -10.78 36.53
CA ILE A 408 33.93 -11.56 35.34
C ILE A 408 35.07 -12.55 35.56
N ARG A 409 36.14 -12.13 36.25
CA ARG A 409 37.30 -13.00 36.53
C ARG A 409 36.96 -14.09 37.56
N ASP A 410 36.09 -13.78 38.51
CA ASP A 410 35.72 -14.70 39.60
C ASP A 410 34.66 -15.73 39.19
N ASP A 411 33.83 -15.45 38.17
CA ASP A 411 32.71 -16.30 37.75
C ASP A 411 32.98 -17.00 36.41
N SER A 412 33.03 -18.34 36.44
CA SER A 412 33.29 -19.17 35.26
C SER A 412 32.19 -19.08 34.19
N MET A 413 30.95 -18.77 34.56
CA MET A 413 29.84 -18.64 33.61
C MET A 413 29.92 -17.32 32.83
N LEU A 414 30.25 -16.22 33.50
CA LEU A 414 30.42 -14.91 32.85
C LEU A 414 31.64 -14.92 31.91
N SER A 415 32.76 -15.52 32.34
CA SER A 415 33.95 -15.70 31.49
C SER A 415 33.60 -16.45 30.20
N ARG A 416 32.85 -17.54 30.30
CA ARG A 416 32.42 -18.32 29.11
C ARG A 416 31.53 -17.50 28.17
N LYS A 417 30.64 -16.66 28.68
CA LYS A 417 29.80 -15.80 27.82
C LYS A 417 30.62 -14.73 27.09
N ILE A 418 31.67 -14.20 27.72
CA ILE A 418 32.59 -13.27 27.06
C ILE A 418 33.41 -13.96 25.98
N GLU A 419 33.84 -15.21 26.19
CA GLU A 419 34.49 -16.00 25.14
C GLU A 419 33.56 -16.21 23.93
N VAL A 420 32.29 -16.54 24.18
CA VAL A 420 31.28 -16.69 23.11
C VAL A 420 31.01 -15.37 22.40
N LEU A 421 30.92 -14.27 23.15
CA LEU A 421 30.78 -12.94 22.57
C LEU A 421 31.99 -12.55 21.72
N GLY A 422 33.20 -12.88 22.16
CA GLY A 422 34.43 -12.68 21.39
C GLY A 422 34.39 -13.43 20.06
N ALA A 423 34.00 -14.71 20.07
CA ALA A 423 33.83 -15.48 18.84
C ALA A 423 32.77 -14.87 17.90
N ALA A 424 31.63 -14.40 18.44
CA ALA A 424 30.59 -13.74 17.64
C ALA A 424 31.07 -12.41 17.03
N ILE A 425 31.93 -11.66 17.73
CA ILE A 425 32.56 -10.44 17.21
C ILE A 425 33.54 -10.77 16.09
N ASP A 426 34.37 -11.81 16.25
CA ASP A 426 35.32 -12.24 15.23
C ASP A 426 34.62 -12.69 13.95
N ASP A 427 33.51 -13.45 14.09
CA ASP A 427 32.68 -13.88 12.95
C ASP A 427 32.06 -12.68 12.20
N GLU A 428 31.54 -11.69 12.93
CA GLU A 428 30.97 -10.48 12.32
C GLU A 428 32.06 -9.61 11.67
N LEU A 429 33.24 -9.48 12.29
CA LEU A 429 34.38 -8.77 11.69
C LEU A 429 34.78 -9.41 10.36
N TYR A 430 34.89 -10.74 10.32
CA TYR A 430 35.17 -11.48 9.09
C TYR A 430 34.11 -11.21 8.01
N PHE A 431 32.83 -11.21 8.39
CA PHE A 431 31.73 -10.90 7.47
C PHE A 431 31.81 -9.47 6.92
N GLN A 432 32.18 -8.49 7.73
CA GLN A 432 32.35 -7.10 7.30
C GLN A 432 33.56 -6.93 6.37
N GLU A 433 34.67 -7.65 6.60
CA GLU A 433 35.82 -7.66 5.70
C GLU A 433 35.48 -8.23 4.31
N GLU A 434 34.75 -9.35 4.26
CA GLU A 434 34.30 -9.95 3.00
C GLU A 434 33.30 -9.03 2.25
N ASN A 435 32.42 -8.34 2.99
CA ASN A 435 31.53 -7.34 2.41
C ASN A 435 32.32 -6.18 1.78
N LEU A 436 33.35 -5.66 2.46
CA LEU A 436 34.21 -4.61 1.92
C LEU A 436 34.95 -5.06 0.66
N ARG A 437 35.47 -6.29 0.64
CA ARG A 437 36.09 -6.88 -0.56
C ARG A 437 35.11 -6.96 -1.73
N SER A 438 33.88 -7.38 -1.45
CA SER A 438 32.82 -7.46 -2.45
C SER A 438 32.43 -6.09 -2.99
N ILE A 439 32.33 -5.07 -2.14
CA ILE A 439 32.06 -3.69 -2.55
C ILE A 439 33.20 -3.15 -3.43
N ALA A 440 34.46 -3.31 -3.00
CA ALA A 440 35.62 -2.90 -3.77
C ALA A 440 35.69 -3.60 -5.14
N PHE A 441 35.35 -4.90 -5.17
CA PHE A 441 35.22 -5.65 -6.42
C PHE A 441 34.14 -5.08 -7.34
N LEU A 442 32.96 -4.74 -6.81
CA LEU A 442 31.88 -4.13 -7.60
C LEU A 442 32.22 -2.72 -8.11
N GLU A 443 32.98 -1.94 -7.33
CA GLU A 443 33.45 -0.61 -7.75
C GLU A 443 34.39 -0.68 -8.95
N CYS A 444 35.20 -1.73 -9.09
CA CYS A 444 36.03 -1.96 -10.28
C CYS A 444 35.22 -2.08 -11.58
N PHE A 445 33.94 -2.46 -11.52
CA PHE A 445 33.05 -2.55 -12.69
C PHE A 445 32.23 -1.28 -12.94
N ARG A 446 32.34 -0.28 -12.07
CA ARG A 446 31.70 1.03 -12.25
C ARG A 446 32.61 2.07 -12.94
N GLY A 447 33.84 1.69 -13.28
CA GLY A 447 34.85 2.54 -13.94
C GLY A 447 34.76 2.55 -15.47
#